data_AF-A0A8K0IU58-F1
#
_entry.id   AF-A0A8K0IU58-F1
#
_cell.length_a   1.000
_cell.length_b   1.000
_cell.length_c   1.000
_cell.angle_alpha   90.00
_cell.angle_beta   90.00
_cell.angle_gamma   90.00
#
_symmetry.space_group_name_H-M   'P 1'
#
loop_
_entity.id
_entity.type
_entity.pdbx_description
1 polymer ?
#
loop_
_entity_poly.entity_id
_entity_poly.type
_entity_poly.pdbx_seq_one_letter_code
_entity_poly.pdbx_strand_id
1 'polypeptide(L)'
;MEPVTTTPSAAATAPHRGGVSAAAANSFLQLAVEHLGLVLRSGVRSEDFFQFCFFVARGIDCALTNNFIPAVAHLLPSLVKEVYQHRNNSSLQSAIMVLMISVKNACKHGWFQIADADELLSMTNEIYGSYCTSLTEEASSALDTISKVMSRKLIFGLYEQAVRTSTFISWIYGNFL
;
A
#
# COMPACT_ATOMS: atom_id res chain seq x y z
N MET A 1 6.47 66.36 17.34
CA MET A 1 7.38 65.31 16.85
C MET A 1 6.75 64.01 17.32
N GLU A 2 5.82 63.50 16.52
CA GLU A 2 4.97 62.35 16.86
C GLU A 2 5.62 61.05 16.39
N PRO A 3 5.58 59.95 17.16
CA PRO A 3 6.16 58.68 16.76
C PRO A 3 5.21 57.91 15.83
N VAL A 4 5.71 57.56 14.64
CA VAL A 4 5.08 56.64 13.69
C VAL A 4 5.17 55.21 14.23
N THR A 5 4.04 54.68 14.70
CA THR A 5 3.87 53.26 14.99
C THR A 5 3.68 52.51 13.68
N THR A 6 4.71 51.75 13.27
CA THR A 6 4.67 50.90 12.08
C THR A 6 4.03 49.57 12.44
N THR A 7 2.81 49.35 11.95
CA THR A 7 2.08 48.07 12.02
C THR A 7 2.71 47.07 11.03
N PRO A 8 3.10 45.84 11.44
CA PRO A 8 3.42 44.80 10.48
C PRO A 8 2.15 44.13 9.97
N SER A 9 1.93 44.35 8.67
CA SER A 9 1.20 43.55 7.68
C SER A 9 0.67 42.19 8.15
N ALA A 10 -0.66 42.10 8.28
CA ALA A 10 -1.38 40.84 8.21
C ALA A 10 -1.36 40.35 6.76
N ALA A 11 -0.31 39.62 6.38
CA ALA A 11 -0.30 38.84 5.17
C ALA A 11 -1.28 37.67 5.35
N ALA A 12 -2.39 37.75 4.63
CA ALA A 12 -3.46 36.76 4.61
C ALA A 12 -2.90 35.35 4.41
N THR A 13 -3.08 34.51 5.43
CA THR A 13 -2.88 33.07 5.36
C THR A 13 -3.91 32.51 4.38
N ALA A 14 -3.47 32.25 3.15
CA ALA A 14 -4.23 31.50 2.17
C ALA A 14 -4.59 30.11 2.73
N PRO A 15 -5.71 29.50 2.28
CA PRO A 15 -6.18 28.24 2.85
C PRO A 15 -5.16 27.14 2.56
N HIS A 16 -4.68 26.47 3.61
CA HIS A 16 -3.90 25.24 3.48
C HIS A 16 -4.75 24.20 2.74
N ARG A 17 -4.38 23.95 1.49
CA ARG A 17 -4.87 22.85 0.66
C ARG A 17 -4.71 21.55 1.46
N GLY A 18 -5.82 20.86 1.72
CA GLY A 18 -5.92 19.68 2.59
C GLY A 18 -5.19 18.45 2.07
N GLY A 19 -3.85 18.47 2.10
CA GLY A 19 -3.02 17.28 2.02
C GLY A 19 -2.80 16.71 3.41
N VAL A 20 -2.87 15.38 3.55
CA VAL A 20 -2.44 14.71 4.78
C VAL A 20 -0.96 15.05 5.00
N SER A 21 -0.63 15.64 6.14
CA SER A 21 0.75 15.96 6.51
C SER A 21 1.63 14.71 6.43
N ALA A 22 2.86 14.85 5.92
CA ALA A 22 3.84 13.76 5.86
C ALA A 22 4.04 13.10 7.25
N ALA A 23 3.95 13.88 8.33
CA ALA A 23 4.03 13.35 9.70
C ALA A 23 2.85 12.43 10.03
N ALA A 24 1.63 12.79 9.60
CA ALA A 24 0.44 11.97 9.82
C ALA A 24 0.49 10.69 8.98
N ALA A 25 0.95 10.78 7.72
CA ALA A 25 1.13 9.61 6.87
C ALA A 25 2.23 8.66 7.41
N ASN A 26 3.32 9.21 7.94
CA ASN A 26 4.37 8.42 8.60
C ASN A 26 3.85 7.73 9.86
N SER A 27 3.12 8.45 10.73
CA SER A 27 2.52 7.88 11.94
C SER A 27 1.51 6.78 11.63
N PHE A 28 0.71 6.96 10.58
CA PHE A 28 -0.25 5.95 10.13
C PHE A 28 0.45 4.67 9.67
N LEU A 29 1.45 4.78 8.79
CA LEU A 29 2.19 3.62 8.31
C LEU A 29 2.94 2.92 9.45
N GLN A 30 3.52 3.67 10.37
CA GLN A 30 4.19 3.11 11.54
C GLN A 30 3.23 2.26 12.39
N LEU A 31 2.06 2.81 12.72
CA LEU A 31 1.04 2.09 13.48
C LEU A 31 0.57 0.82 12.75
N ALA A 32 0.37 0.90 11.44
CA ALA A 32 -0.02 -0.24 10.63
C ALA A 32 1.05 -1.35 10.62
N VAL A 33 2.33 -0.97 10.52
CA VAL A 33 3.48 -1.89 10.58
C VAL A 33 3.55 -2.59 11.95
N GLU A 34 3.40 -1.83 13.03
CA GLU A 34 3.41 -2.36 14.40
C GLU A 34 2.29 -3.38 14.62
N HIS A 35 1.05 -3.04 14.23
CA HIS A 35 -0.07 -3.96 14.36
C HIS A 35 0.05 -5.21 13.47
N LEU A 36 0.55 -5.07 12.24
CA LEU A 36 0.80 -6.24 11.39
C LEU A 36 1.83 -7.18 12.04
N GLY A 37 2.91 -6.61 12.60
CA GLY A 37 3.89 -7.37 13.38
C GLY A 37 3.29 -8.08 14.58
N LEU A 38 2.34 -7.46 15.28
CA LEU A 38 1.63 -8.12 16.39
C LEU A 38 0.75 -9.27 15.91
N VAL A 39 0.00 -9.09 14.83
CA VAL A 39 -0.85 -10.16 14.23
C VAL A 39 -0.01 -11.36 13.80
N LEU A 40 1.17 -11.12 13.22
CA LEU A 40 2.08 -12.19 12.82
C LEU A 40 2.58 -13.00 14.02
N ARG A 41 2.81 -12.36 15.17
CA ARG A 41 3.33 -12.99 16.39
C ARG A 41 2.27 -13.67 17.26
N SER A 42 1.07 -13.10 17.35
CA SER A 42 0.00 -13.60 18.22
C SER A 42 -0.81 -14.74 17.60
N GLY A 43 -0.63 -14.99 16.31
CA GLY A 43 -1.37 -15.97 15.53
C GLY A 43 -2.26 -15.28 14.50
N VAL A 44 -2.15 -15.74 13.25
CA VAL A 44 -2.76 -15.07 12.10
C VAL A 44 -4.27 -15.36 12.03
N ARG A 45 -5.08 -14.42 12.52
CA ARG A 45 -6.52 -14.36 12.16
C ARG A 45 -6.64 -13.69 10.80
N SER A 46 -7.40 -14.31 9.89
CA SER A 46 -7.50 -13.83 8.51
C SER A 46 -7.94 -12.36 8.45
N GLU A 47 -9.01 -11.98 9.16
CA GLU A 47 -9.56 -10.61 9.17
C GLU A 47 -8.54 -9.53 9.55
N ASP A 48 -7.82 -9.71 10.67
CA ASP A 48 -6.83 -8.75 11.14
C ASP A 48 -5.66 -8.67 10.15
N PHE A 49 -5.20 -9.82 9.66
CA PHE A 49 -4.11 -9.90 8.70
C PHE A 49 -4.43 -9.18 7.40
N PHE A 50 -5.64 -9.40 6.86
CA PHE A 50 -6.14 -8.71 5.69
C PHE A 50 -6.15 -7.21 5.89
N GLN A 51 -6.74 -6.76 7.00
CA GLN A 51 -6.90 -5.36 7.31
C GLN A 51 -5.56 -4.65 7.46
N PHE A 52 -4.61 -5.24 8.19
CA PHE A 52 -3.31 -4.62 8.41
C PHE A 52 -2.38 -4.72 7.20
N CYS A 53 -2.43 -5.78 6.40
CA CYS A 53 -1.74 -5.79 5.08
C CYS A 53 -2.25 -4.67 4.18
N PHE A 54 -3.57 -4.46 4.13
CA PHE A 54 -4.21 -3.36 3.40
C PHE A 54 -3.76 -1.98 3.92
N PHE A 55 -3.72 -1.78 5.24
CA PHE A 55 -3.28 -0.50 5.81
C PHE A 55 -1.80 -0.21 5.55
N VAL A 56 -0.93 -1.21 5.66
CA VAL A 56 0.49 -1.05 5.31
C VAL A 56 0.64 -0.70 3.83
N ALA A 57 -0.04 -1.43 2.93
CA ALA A 57 -0.04 -1.15 1.49
C ALA A 57 -0.46 0.30 1.19
N ARG A 58 -1.59 0.74 1.77
CA ARG A 58 -2.10 2.11 1.62
C ARG A 58 -1.11 3.14 2.16
N GLY A 59 -0.49 2.90 3.31
CA GLY A 59 0.51 3.80 3.88
C GLY A 59 1.74 3.96 2.98
N ILE A 60 2.19 2.86 2.36
CA ILE A 60 3.27 2.89 1.35
C ILE A 60 2.84 3.71 0.13
N ASP A 61 1.67 3.42 -0.45
CA ASP A 61 1.17 4.12 -1.65
C ASP A 61 0.98 5.63 -1.40
N CYS A 62 0.50 6.00 -0.21
CA CYS A 62 0.39 7.40 0.20
C CYS A 62 1.76 8.08 0.27
N ALA A 63 2.76 7.43 0.87
CA ALA A 63 4.11 7.99 0.96
C ALA A 63 4.79 8.12 -0.41
N LEU A 64 4.60 7.12 -1.29
CA LEU A 64 5.06 7.19 -2.69
C LEU A 64 4.41 8.35 -3.45
N THR A 65 3.10 8.51 -3.33
CA THR A 65 2.35 9.61 -4.00
C THR A 65 2.84 10.99 -3.52
N ASN A 66 3.21 11.10 -2.25
CA ASN A 66 3.72 12.33 -1.66
C ASN A 66 5.26 12.46 -1.76
N ASN A 67 5.94 11.56 -2.47
CA ASN A 67 7.39 11.56 -2.69
C ASN A 67 8.24 11.69 -1.42
N PHE A 68 7.80 11.08 -0.31
CA PHE A 68 8.59 11.02 0.91
C PHE A 68 8.86 9.58 1.32
N ILE A 69 9.99 9.36 2.01
CA ILE A 69 10.37 8.06 2.55
C ILE A 69 10.00 8.04 4.04
N PRO A 70 9.07 7.18 4.48
CA PRO A 70 8.71 7.04 5.88
C PRO A 70 9.89 6.59 6.73
N ALA A 71 9.98 7.07 7.97
CA ALA A 71 11.01 6.64 8.92
C ALA A 71 10.97 5.11 9.14
N VAL A 72 9.78 4.52 9.07
CA VAL A 72 9.56 3.06 9.24
C VAL A 72 9.93 2.23 8.00
N ALA A 73 10.34 2.85 6.88
CA ALA A 73 10.62 2.15 5.62
C ALA A 73 11.68 1.04 5.79
N HIS A 74 12.68 1.26 6.63
CA HIS A 74 13.74 0.28 6.92
C HIS A 74 13.24 -1.01 7.60
N LEU A 75 12.06 -1.00 8.21
CA LEU A 75 11.45 -2.19 8.83
C LEU A 75 10.58 -3.01 7.85
N LEU A 76 10.22 -2.42 6.71
CA LEU A 76 9.36 -3.08 5.73
C LEU A 76 9.98 -4.36 5.17
N PRO A 77 11.28 -4.45 4.84
CA PRO A 77 11.87 -5.68 4.32
C PRO A 77 11.69 -6.87 5.27
N SER A 78 12.00 -6.71 6.56
CA SER A 78 11.83 -7.78 7.55
C SER A 78 10.36 -8.15 7.74
N LEU A 79 9.47 -7.17 7.83
CA LEU A 79 8.03 -7.40 8.00
C LEU A 79 7.45 -8.18 6.81
N VAL A 80 7.82 -7.80 5.59
CA VAL A 80 7.33 -8.44 4.36
C VAL A 80 7.82 -9.88 4.25
N LYS A 81 9.06 -10.17 4.69
CA LYS A 81 9.57 -11.55 4.77
C LYS A 81 8.75 -12.41 5.72
N GLU A 82 8.31 -11.87 6.85
CA GLU A 82 7.41 -12.58 7.77
C GLU A 82 6.02 -12.81 7.14
N VAL A 83 5.43 -11.79 6.53
CA VAL A 83 4.16 -11.90 5.78
C VAL A 83 4.24 -12.99 4.70
N TYR A 84 5.36 -13.02 3.96
CA TYR A 84 5.59 -13.98 2.89
C TYR A 84 5.68 -15.44 3.38
N GLN A 85 6.02 -15.70 4.65
CA GLN A 85 5.97 -17.07 5.19
C GLN A 85 4.56 -17.67 5.12
N HIS A 86 3.52 -16.83 5.10
CA HIS A 86 2.13 -17.25 5.01
C HIS A 86 1.61 -17.42 3.58
N ARG A 87 2.48 -17.32 2.55
CA ARG A 87 2.09 -17.42 1.14
C ARG A 87 1.37 -18.72 0.78
N ASN A 88 1.68 -19.83 1.44
CA ASN A 88 1.03 -21.11 1.14
C ASN A 88 -0.43 -21.18 1.63
N ASN A 89 -0.89 -20.18 2.40
CA ASN A 89 -2.27 -20.09 2.81
C ASN A 89 -3.10 -19.38 1.74
N SER A 90 -3.88 -20.15 0.97
CA SER A 90 -4.77 -19.65 -0.08
C SER A 90 -5.76 -18.59 0.41
N SER A 91 -6.18 -18.62 1.68
CA SER A 91 -7.09 -17.61 2.22
C SER A 91 -6.42 -16.27 2.45
N LEU A 92 -5.09 -16.19 2.55
CA LEU A 92 -4.33 -14.97 2.83
C LEU A 92 -3.64 -14.39 1.60
N GLN A 93 -3.54 -15.19 0.53
CA GLN A 93 -2.86 -14.85 -0.72
C GLN A 93 -3.23 -13.47 -1.29
N SER A 94 -4.51 -13.07 -1.25
CA SER A 94 -4.94 -11.76 -1.75
C SER A 94 -4.42 -10.59 -0.90
N ALA A 95 -4.37 -10.74 0.43
CA ALA A 95 -3.78 -9.72 1.33
C ALA A 95 -2.29 -9.53 1.03
N ILE A 96 -1.59 -10.66 0.91
CA ILE A 96 -0.15 -10.69 0.63
C ILE A 96 0.10 -10.02 -0.72
N MET A 97 -0.66 -10.37 -1.76
CA MET A 97 -0.49 -9.80 -3.10
C MET A 97 -0.67 -8.27 -3.11
N VAL A 98 -1.69 -7.75 -2.42
CA VAL A 98 -1.91 -6.29 -2.30
C VAL A 98 -0.69 -5.61 -1.67
N LEU A 99 -0.18 -6.16 -0.56
CA LEU A 99 1.01 -5.60 0.08
C LEU A 99 2.25 -5.67 -0.82
N MET A 100 2.48 -6.80 -1.48
CA MET A 100 3.64 -7.01 -2.35
C MET A 100 3.66 -6.07 -3.56
N ILE A 101 2.50 -5.66 -4.08
CA ILE A 101 2.43 -4.66 -5.16
C ILE A 101 2.94 -3.30 -4.69
N SER A 102 2.48 -2.81 -3.53
CA SER A 102 2.95 -1.55 -2.96
C SER A 102 4.43 -1.60 -2.60
N VAL A 103 4.90 -2.72 -2.05
CA VAL A 103 6.33 -2.94 -1.73
C VAL A 103 7.18 -2.96 -2.99
N LYS A 104 6.74 -3.62 -4.06
CA LYS A 104 7.42 -3.60 -5.37
C LYS A 104 7.57 -2.18 -5.90
N ASN A 105 6.56 -1.33 -5.71
CA ASN A 105 6.67 0.08 -6.08
C ASN A 105 7.69 0.81 -5.20
N ALA A 106 7.71 0.58 -3.88
CA ALA A 106 8.72 1.14 -2.98
C ALA A 106 10.15 0.72 -3.36
N CYS A 107 10.36 -0.54 -3.77
CA CYS A 107 11.65 -1.02 -4.28
C CYS A 107 12.11 -0.19 -5.49
N LYS A 108 11.22 0.04 -6.46
CA LYS A 108 11.53 0.84 -7.66
C LYS A 108 11.85 2.31 -7.38
N HIS A 109 11.39 2.83 -6.25
CA HIS A 109 11.66 4.20 -5.81
C HIS A 109 12.88 4.29 -4.87
N GLY A 110 13.66 3.20 -4.74
CA GLY A 110 14.92 3.22 -3.99
C GLY A 110 14.76 3.33 -2.48
N TRP A 111 13.63 2.86 -1.91
CA TRP A 111 13.41 2.90 -0.46
C TRP A 111 14.33 1.96 0.32
N PHE A 112 14.84 0.90 -0.33
CA PHE A 112 15.56 -0.19 0.32
C PHE A 112 16.97 -0.33 -0.25
N GLN A 113 17.83 -1.01 0.52
CA GLN A 113 19.13 -1.45 0.02
C GLN A 113 18.94 -2.42 -1.15
N ILE A 114 19.90 -2.46 -2.08
CA ILE A 114 19.80 -3.26 -3.31
C ILE A 114 19.52 -4.74 -2.99
N ALA A 115 20.23 -5.29 -2.01
CA ALA A 115 20.05 -6.69 -1.59
C ALA A 115 18.62 -6.97 -1.09
N ASP A 116 18.07 -6.08 -0.24
CA ASP A 116 16.69 -6.22 0.25
C ASP A 116 15.68 -6.05 -0.87
N ALA A 117 15.88 -5.08 -1.76
CA ALA A 117 15.01 -4.82 -2.90
C ALA A 117 14.94 -6.03 -3.85
N ASP A 118 16.08 -6.62 -4.20
CA ASP A 118 16.14 -7.79 -5.08
C ASP A 118 15.43 -9.00 -4.46
N GLU A 119 15.61 -9.23 -3.17
CA GLU A 119 14.92 -10.30 -2.44
C GLU A 119 13.40 -10.09 -2.40
N LEU A 120 12.95 -8.86 -2.10
CA LEU A 120 11.53 -8.48 -2.09
C LEU A 120 10.89 -8.62 -3.47
N LEU A 121 11.62 -8.24 -4.54
CA LEU A 121 11.17 -8.39 -5.91
C LEU A 121 11.08 -9.87 -6.31
N SER A 122 12.04 -10.70 -5.92
CA SER A 122 12.01 -12.15 -6.15
C SER A 122 10.79 -12.80 -5.50
N MET A 123 10.53 -12.51 -4.22
CA MET A 123 9.35 -13.00 -3.51
C MET A 123 8.05 -12.57 -4.19
N THR A 124 7.99 -11.33 -4.68
CA THR A 124 6.81 -10.80 -5.41
C THR A 124 6.56 -11.57 -6.70
N ASN A 125 7.62 -11.89 -7.45
CA ASN A 125 7.50 -12.62 -8.72
C ASN A 125 7.05 -14.07 -8.51
N GLU A 126 7.51 -14.74 -7.44
CA GLU A 126 7.06 -16.09 -7.08
C GLU A 126 5.57 -16.14 -6.73
N ILE A 127 5.10 -15.19 -5.91
CA ILE A 127 3.68 -15.11 -5.55
C ILE A 127 2.84 -14.84 -6.80
N TYR A 128 3.29 -13.95 -7.68
CA TYR A 128 2.59 -13.68 -8.93
C TYR A 128 2.51 -14.93 -9.82
N GLY A 129 3.60 -15.69 -9.94
CA GLY A 129 3.65 -16.93 -10.69
C GLY A 129 2.68 -17.99 -10.16
N SER A 130 2.74 -18.28 -8.85
CA SER A 130 1.88 -19.29 -8.21
C SER A 130 0.40 -18.93 -8.23
N TYR A 131 0.06 -17.65 -8.07
CA TYR A 131 -1.31 -17.19 -8.18
C TYR A 131 -1.86 -17.29 -9.60
N CYS A 132 -0.99 -17.15 -10.62
CA CYS A 132 -1.40 -17.27 -12.02
C CYS A 132 -1.54 -18.73 -12.47
N THR A 133 -0.66 -19.63 -12.03
CA THR A 133 -0.70 -21.06 -12.40
C THR A 133 -1.82 -21.83 -11.71
N SER A 134 -2.14 -21.51 -10.45
CA SER A 134 -3.28 -22.12 -9.72
C SER A 134 -4.63 -21.87 -10.41
N LEU A 135 -4.76 -20.80 -11.20
CA LEU A 135 -5.95 -20.54 -12.01
C LEU A 135 -6.07 -21.48 -13.22
N THR A 136 -4.96 -22.08 -13.66
CA THR A 136 -4.90 -22.89 -14.89
C THR A 136 -5.06 -24.40 -14.63
N GLU A 137 -4.67 -24.90 -13.45
CA GLU A 137 -4.77 -26.35 -13.12
C GLU A 137 -6.17 -26.76 -12.62
N GLU A 138 -6.90 -25.86 -11.94
CA GLU A 138 -8.20 -26.15 -11.30
C GLU A 138 -9.44 -25.77 -12.14
N ALA A 139 -9.23 -25.39 -13.40
CA ALA A 139 -10.29 -24.87 -14.26
C ALA A 139 -10.25 -25.51 -15.65
N SER A 140 -10.80 -26.71 -15.75
CA SER A 140 -11.00 -27.44 -17.02
C SER A 140 -12.08 -26.84 -17.92
N SER A 141 -12.62 -25.66 -17.61
CA SER A 141 -13.37 -24.86 -18.57
C SER A 141 -12.99 -23.39 -18.46
N ALA A 142 -12.78 -22.75 -19.62
CA ALA A 142 -12.49 -21.32 -19.70
C ALA A 142 -13.60 -20.48 -19.04
N LEU A 143 -14.85 -20.98 -19.01
CA LEU A 143 -15.98 -20.33 -18.34
C LEU A 143 -15.93 -20.42 -16.82
N ASP A 144 -15.50 -21.55 -16.23
CA ASP A 144 -15.25 -21.63 -14.78
C ASP A 144 -14.03 -20.81 -14.37
N THR A 145 -13.02 -20.76 -15.23
CA THR A 145 -11.86 -19.87 -15.06
C THR A 145 -12.35 -18.43 -15.04
N ILE A 146 -13.11 -17.99 -16.06
CA ILE A 146 -13.66 -16.64 -16.14
C ILE A 146 -14.59 -16.37 -14.96
N SER A 147 -15.42 -17.31 -14.54
CA SER A 147 -16.35 -17.14 -13.41
C SER A 147 -15.60 -17.01 -12.08
N LYS A 148 -14.68 -17.92 -11.74
CA LYS A 148 -13.86 -17.84 -10.51
C LYS A 148 -12.94 -16.62 -10.52
N VAL A 149 -12.35 -16.32 -11.67
CA VAL A 149 -11.56 -15.09 -11.89
C VAL A 149 -12.44 -13.88 -11.70
N MET A 150 -13.66 -13.80 -12.26
CA MET A 150 -14.56 -12.67 -12.08
C MET A 150 -15.06 -12.56 -10.64
N SER A 151 -15.31 -13.67 -9.93
CA SER A 151 -15.71 -13.64 -8.51
C SER A 151 -14.57 -13.17 -7.58
N ARG A 152 -13.31 -13.54 -7.85
CA ARG A 152 -12.14 -13.09 -7.06
C ARG A 152 -11.55 -11.75 -7.54
N LYS A 153 -11.58 -11.49 -8.85
CA LYS A 153 -11.20 -10.22 -9.50
C LYS A 153 -12.30 -9.17 -9.47
N LEU A 154 -13.53 -9.45 -9.11
CA LEU A 154 -14.44 -8.36 -8.74
C LEU A 154 -13.90 -7.71 -7.47
N ILE A 155 -13.38 -8.45 -6.49
CA ILE A 155 -12.77 -7.83 -5.30
C ILE A 155 -11.39 -7.25 -5.63
N PHE A 156 -10.49 -8.00 -6.29
CA PHE A 156 -9.14 -7.51 -6.62
C PHE A 156 -9.11 -6.48 -7.75
N GLY A 157 -10.03 -6.57 -8.72
CA GLY A 157 -10.19 -5.65 -9.83
C GLY A 157 -11.06 -4.46 -9.46
N LEU A 158 -12.00 -4.54 -8.51
CA LEU A 158 -12.55 -3.34 -7.86
C LEU A 158 -11.52 -2.71 -6.93
N TYR A 159 -10.53 -3.44 -6.43
CA TYR A 159 -9.44 -2.87 -5.65
C TYR A 159 -8.34 -2.26 -6.52
N GLU A 160 -7.96 -2.90 -7.63
CA GLU A 160 -7.02 -2.35 -8.61
C GLU A 160 -7.68 -1.19 -9.39
N GLN A 161 -8.97 -1.31 -9.74
CA GLN A 161 -9.76 -0.20 -10.27
C GLN A 161 -10.06 0.82 -9.18
N ALA A 162 -10.34 0.51 -7.91
CA ALA A 162 -10.58 1.56 -6.89
C ALA A 162 -9.29 2.22 -6.40
N VAL A 163 -8.14 1.53 -6.39
CA VAL A 163 -6.85 2.15 -6.07
C VAL A 163 -6.39 2.99 -7.26
N ARG A 164 -6.53 2.50 -8.51
CA ARG A 164 -6.27 3.31 -9.71
C ARG A 164 -7.30 4.43 -9.88
N THR A 165 -8.59 4.20 -9.71
CA THR A 165 -9.64 5.23 -9.90
C THR A 165 -9.82 6.14 -8.69
N SER A 166 -9.58 5.73 -7.44
CA SER A 166 -9.69 6.67 -6.31
C SER A 166 -8.53 7.66 -6.29
N THR A 167 -7.31 7.25 -6.70
CA THR A 167 -6.21 8.22 -6.88
C THR A 167 -6.29 8.96 -8.22
N PHE A 168 -6.77 8.35 -9.30
CA PHE A 168 -6.86 9.00 -10.63
C PHE A 168 -8.11 9.88 -10.81
N ILE A 169 -9.30 9.46 -10.36
CA ILE A 169 -10.54 10.26 -10.41
C ILE A 169 -10.47 11.43 -9.41
N SER A 170 -9.92 11.24 -8.21
CA SER A 170 -9.72 12.36 -7.28
C SER A 170 -8.64 13.35 -7.76
N TRP A 171 -7.67 12.92 -8.59
CA TRP A 171 -6.69 13.79 -9.23
C TRP A 171 -7.25 14.55 -10.44
N ILE A 172 -8.13 13.92 -11.23
CA ILE A 172 -8.82 14.55 -12.39
C ILE A 172 -9.89 15.57 -11.96
N TYR A 173 -10.73 15.23 -10.97
CA TYR A 173 -11.80 16.14 -10.51
C TYR A 173 -11.32 17.24 -9.55
N GLY A 174 -10.13 17.09 -8.93
CA GLY A 174 -9.54 18.09 -8.04
C GLY A 174 -8.64 19.14 -8.72
N ASN A 175 -8.38 19.03 -10.03
CA ASN A 175 -7.53 19.97 -10.78
C ASN A 175 -8.24 20.63 -11.98
N PHE A 176 -9.55 20.42 -12.19
CA PHE A 176 -10.28 21.06 -13.29
C PHE A 176 -11.65 21.66 -12.88
N LEU A 177 -11.88 21.89 -11.59
CA LEU A 177 -12.95 22.74 -11.06
C LEU A 177 -12.41 23.63 -9.94
#